data_AF-A0A661MDX5-F1
#
_entry.id   AF-A0A661MDX5-F1
#
_cell.length_a   1.000
_cell.length_b   1.000
_cell.length_c   1.000
_cell.angle_alpha   90.00
_cell.angle_beta   90.00
_cell.angle_gamma   90.00
#
_symmetry.space_group_name_H-M   'P 1'
#
loop_
_entity.id
_entity.type
_entity.pdbx_description
1 polymer ?
#
loop_
_entity_poly.entity_id
_entity_poly.type
_entity_poly.pdbx_seq_one_letter_code
_entity_poly.pdbx_strand_id
1 'polypeptide(L)'
;AMTGWRLGYLIAPPRFVRPLQKQQQNFFISASSVSQWAAIVALRDASEDVEKMRRTYNERRVYLVSKLIDLGFGLGTEPKGAFYVFANAKHLSPNSYDLAFEILEKAHVGVAPGIDFGENGEGFLRFSYANSMENIKEGLRRIETYLQAR
;
A
#
# COMPACT_ATOMS: atom_id res chain seq x y z
N ALA A 1 10.59 -4.37 7.65
CA ALA A 1 9.84 -5.16 6.64
C ALA A 1 10.82 -5.90 5.74
N MET A 2 10.45 -7.07 5.20
CA MET A 2 11.36 -7.96 4.45
C MET A 2 11.05 -8.06 2.94
N THR A 3 10.52 -6.99 2.32
CA THR A 3 10.06 -7.04 0.91
C THR A 3 11.14 -7.53 -0.06
N GLY A 4 12.38 -7.09 0.09
CA GLY A 4 13.51 -7.49 -0.77
C GLY A 4 13.98 -8.94 -0.59
N TRP A 5 13.54 -9.64 0.47
CA TRP A 5 13.96 -11.01 0.78
C TRP A 5 13.18 -12.09 0.02
N ARG A 6 12.09 -11.69 -0.66
CA ARG A 6 11.32 -12.54 -1.58
C ARG A 6 10.88 -13.87 -0.97
N LEU A 7 10.41 -13.85 0.27
CA LEU A 7 9.95 -15.02 0.99
C LEU A 7 8.49 -14.86 1.45
N GLY A 8 7.73 -15.93 1.29
CA GLY A 8 6.36 -16.08 1.78
C GLY A 8 6.03 -17.56 1.95
N TYR A 9 4.83 -17.85 2.43
CA TYR A 9 4.33 -19.22 2.58
C TYR A 9 2.85 -19.27 2.19
N LEU A 10 2.37 -20.48 1.96
CA LEU A 10 0.96 -20.77 1.73
C LEU A 10 0.55 -21.95 2.61
N ILE A 11 -0.72 -22.01 2.98
CA ILE A 11 -1.35 -23.15 3.63
C ILE A 11 -2.45 -23.63 2.69
N ALA A 12 -2.44 -24.90 2.32
CA ALA A 12 -3.37 -25.46 1.34
C ALA A 12 -3.89 -26.84 1.77
N PRO A 13 -5.09 -27.23 1.31
CA PRO A 13 -5.59 -28.60 1.46
C PRO A 13 -4.57 -29.65 0.97
N PRO A 14 -4.42 -30.81 1.64
CA PRO A 14 -3.39 -31.80 1.31
C PRO A 14 -3.36 -32.20 -0.17
N ARG A 15 -4.52 -32.33 -0.81
CA ARG A 15 -4.66 -32.67 -2.25
C ARG A 15 -3.96 -31.69 -3.19
N PHE A 16 -3.73 -30.44 -2.77
CA PHE A 16 -3.07 -29.41 -3.58
C PHE A 16 -1.56 -29.31 -3.32
N VAL A 17 -1.05 -29.90 -2.25
CA VAL A 17 0.37 -29.77 -1.87
C VAL A 17 1.30 -30.32 -2.94
N ARG A 18 1.06 -31.55 -3.43
CA ARG A 18 1.94 -32.15 -4.45
C ARG A 18 1.92 -31.39 -5.79
N PRO A 19 0.77 -30.97 -6.34
CA PRO A 19 0.73 -30.08 -7.50
C PRO A 19 1.51 -28.77 -7.30
N LEU A 20 1.33 -28.08 -6.17
CA LEU A 20 2.03 -26.83 -5.85
C LEU A 20 3.54 -27.04 -5.74
N GLN A 21 3.99 -28.12 -5.09
CA GLN A 21 5.41 -28.49 -5.03
C GLN A 21 6.01 -28.71 -6.41
N LYS A 22 5.32 -29.43 -7.30
CA LYS A 22 5.80 -29.65 -8.68
C LYS A 22 5.97 -28.33 -9.43
N GLN A 23 5.01 -27.41 -9.31
CA GLN A 23 5.12 -26.08 -9.91
C GLN A 23 6.33 -25.33 -9.36
N GLN A 24 6.48 -25.27 -8.04
CA GLN A 24 7.61 -24.59 -7.40
C GLN A 24 8.96 -25.19 -7.84
N GLN A 25 9.07 -26.52 -7.90
CA GLN A 25 10.28 -27.21 -8.33
C GLN A 25 10.67 -26.86 -9.77
N ASN A 26 9.70 -26.83 -10.68
CA ASN A 26 9.93 -26.56 -12.10
C ASN A 26 10.21 -25.08 -12.41
N PHE A 27 9.61 -24.15 -11.67
CA PHE A 27 9.81 -22.71 -11.93
C PHE A 27 10.96 -22.10 -11.12
N PHE A 28 11.14 -22.53 -9.87
CA PHE A 28 11.97 -21.80 -8.90
C PHE A 28 12.82 -22.70 -8.00
N ILE A 29 12.69 -24.03 -8.09
CA ILE A 29 13.34 -25.04 -7.23
C ILE A 29 12.91 -24.94 -5.77
N SER A 30 13.30 -23.86 -5.08
CA SER A 30 12.99 -23.56 -3.67
C SER A 30 13.20 -22.07 -3.36
N ALA A 31 12.65 -21.59 -2.25
CA ALA A 31 12.99 -20.26 -1.74
C ALA A 31 14.46 -20.19 -1.27
N SER A 32 15.05 -18.99 -1.30
CA SER A 32 16.43 -18.75 -0.84
C SER A 32 16.66 -19.29 0.58
N SER A 33 17.68 -20.12 0.77
CA SER A 33 18.03 -20.70 2.07
C SER A 33 18.37 -19.64 3.12
N VAL A 34 19.08 -18.59 2.71
CA VAL A 34 19.41 -17.43 3.56
C VAL A 34 18.13 -16.74 4.05
N SER A 35 17.16 -16.57 3.16
CA SER A 35 15.88 -15.94 3.50
C SER A 35 15.05 -16.82 4.44
N GLN A 36 15.08 -18.15 4.24
CA GLN A 36 14.39 -19.10 5.13
C GLN A 36 14.94 -19.03 6.56
N TRP A 37 16.27 -19.01 6.73
CA TRP A 37 16.90 -18.85 8.05
C TRP A 37 16.55 -17.51 8.70
N ALA A 38 16.58 -16.41 7.94
CA ALA A 38 16.18 -15.10 8.44
C ALA A 38 14.69 -15.08 8.88
N ALA A 39 13.80 -15.75 8.15
CA ALA A 39 12.40 -15.83 8.52
C ALA A 39 12.13 -16.68 9.76
N ILE A 40 12.92 -17.72 10.02
CA ILE A 40 12.81 -18.48 11.28
C ILE A 40 13.07 -17.55 12.47
N VAL A 41 14.11 -16.72 12.40
CA VAL A 41 14.41 -15.71 13.43
C VAL A 41 13.29 -14.68 13.51
N ALA A 42 12.84 -14.15 12.37
CA ALA A 42 11.76 -13.15 12.34
C ALA A 42 10.45 -13.67 12.96
N LEU A 43 10.10 -14.94 12.75
CA LEU A 43 8.90 -15.56 13.31
C LEU A 43 9.00 -15.80 14.83
N ARG A 44 10.21 -16.03 15.35
CA ARG A 44 10.43 -16.31 16.77
C ARG A 44 10.62 -15.05 17.60
N ASP A 45 11.37 -14.09 17.06
CA ASP A 45 11.99 -13.05 17.88
C ASP A 45 11.52 -11.62 17.51
N ALA A 46 10.95 -11.38 16.32
CA ALA A 46 10.66 -10.01 15.84
C ALA A 46 9.26 -9.48 16.21
N SER A 47 8.57 -10.07 17.20
CA SER A 47 7.21 -9.68 17.56
C SER A 47 7.10 -8.21 18.01
N GLU A 48 8.08 -7.72 18.77
CA GLU A 48 8.15 -6.32 19.21
C GLU A 48 8.37 -5.36 18.04
N ASP A 49 9.24 -5.72 17.07
CA ASP A 49 9.46 -4.92 15.86
C ASP A 49 8.20 -4.82 15.00
N VAL A 50 7.43 -5.91 14.89
CA VAL A 50 6.15 -5.93 14.19
C VAL A 50 5.14 -5.01 14.88
N GLU A 51 5.03 -5.08 16.21
CA GLU A 51 4.09 -4.24 16.96
C GLU A 51 4.48 -2.76 16.88
N LYS A 52 5.77 -2.44 16.97
CA LYS A 52 6.29 -1.09 16.74
C LYS A 52 5.89 -0.57 15.35
N MET A 53 6.12 -1.37 14.32
CA MET A 53 5.76 -1.03 12.94
C MET A 53 4.25 -0.82 12.77
N ARG A 54 3.42 -1.66 13.40
CA ARG A 54 1.96 -1.54 13.39
C ARG A 54 1.50 -0.23 14.01
N ARG A 55 2.04 0.16 15.17
CA ARG A 55 1.73 1.44 15.83
C ARG A 55 2.10 2.62 14.96
N THR A 56 3.32 2.62 14.41
CA THR A 56 3.78 3.67 13.50
C THR A 56 2.91 3.78 12.25
N TYR A 57 2.47 2.67 11.65
CA TYR A 57 1.53 2.73 10.53
C TYR A 57 0.16 3.24 10.94
N ASN A 58 -0.34 2.92 12.14
CA ASN A 58 -1.61 3.44 12.61
C ASN A 58 -1.57 4.96 12.82
N GLU A 59 -0.49 5.51 13.38
CA GLU A 59 -0.30 6.97 13.51
C GLU A 59 -0.37 7.66 12.13
N ARG A 60 0.35 7.11 11.15
CA ARG A 60 0.35 7.61 9.76
C ARG A 60 -1.02 7.48 9.11
N ARG A 61 -1.71 6.36 9.32
CA ARG A 61 -3.06 6.08 8.83
C ARG A 61 -4.05 7.13 9.33
N VAL A 62 -4.08 7.37 10.65
CA VAL A 62 -4.99 8.34 11.27
C VAL A 62 -4.76 9.73 10.71
N TYR A 63 -3.49 10.16 10.61
CA TYR A 63 -3.14 11.47 10.06
C TYR A 63 -3.57 11.61 8.59
N LEU A 64 -3.20 10.65 7.75
CA LEU A 64 -3.52 10.67 6.32
C LEU A 64 -5.05 10.66 6.07
N VAL A 65 -5.78 9.79 6.78
CA VAL A 65 -7.25 9.69 6.69
C VAL A 65 -7.90 11.03 7.03
N SER A 66 -7.55 11.64 8.17
CA SER A 66 -8.09 12.94 8.56
C SER A 66 -7.81 14.00 7.49
N LYS A 67 -6.58 14.08 6.99
CA LYS A 67 -6.20 15.09 6.01
C LYS A 67 -6.85 14.90 4.65
N LEU A 68 -7.00 13.66 4.18
CA LEU A 68 -7.72 13.39 2.92
C LEU A 68 -9.20 13.80 3.01
N ILE A 69 -9.84 13.59 4.17
CA ILE A 69 -11.21 14.09 4.41
C ILE A 69 -11.24 15.62 4.37
N ASP A 70 -10.31 16.29 5.07
CA ASP A 70 -10.22 17.76 5.08
C ASP A 70 -10.06 18.33 3.65
N LEU A 71 -9.35 17.62 2.78
CA LEU A 71 -9.13 17.98 1.37
C LEU A 71 -10.28 17.58 0.43
N GLY A 72 -11.38 17.05 0.96
CA GLY A 72 -12.57 16.72 0.18
C GLY A 72 -12.57 15.34 -0.48
N PHE A 73 -11.54 14.51 -0.25
CA PHE A 73 -11.56 13.12 -0.76
C PHE A 73 -12.55 12.26 0.03
N GLY A 74 -13.36 11.48 -0.69
CA GLY A 74 -14.33 10.58 -0.06
C GLY A 74 -13.69 9.25 0.33
N LEU A 75 -13.76 8.83 1.59
CA LEU A 75 -13.06 7.61 2.01
C LEU A 75 -13.87 6.32 1.91
N GLY A 76 -15.20 6.38 1.79
CA GLY A 76 -16.09 5.21 1.71
C GLY A 76 -16.13 4.36 2.98
N THR A 77 -14.97 3.93 3.49
CA THR A 77 -14.79 3.18 4.74
C THR A 77 -13.40 3.47 5.31
N GLU A 78 -13.29 3.53 6.64
CA GLU A 78 -12.00 3.67 7.31
C GLU A 78 -11.14 2.41 7.08
N PRO A 79 -9.88 2.52 6.61
CA PRO A 79 -9.04 1.37 6.30
C PRO A 79 -8.62 0.64 7.58
N LYS A 80 -9.01 -0.62 7.77
CA LYS A 80 -8.71 -1.39 9.00
C LYS A 80 -7.42 -2.21 8.94
N GLY A 81 -6.73 -2.24 7.80
CA GLY A 81 -5.54 -3.03 7.58
C GLY A 81 -4.76 -2.59 6.34
N ALA A 82 -3.69 -3.32 6.03
CA ALA A 82 -2.67 -2.93 5.06
C ALA A 82 -2.05 -1.55 5.40
N PHE A 83 -1.50 -0.86 4.40
CA PHE A 83 -0.92 0.48 4.54
C PHE A 83 -1.37 1.43 3.42
N TYR A 84 -2.63 1.30 2.99
CA TYR A 84 -3.22 2.07 1.90
C TYR A 84 -4.54 2.74 2.29
N VAL A 85 -4.83 3.89 1.67
CA VAL A 85 -6.15 4.54 1.66
C VAL A 85 -6.62 4.59 0.22
N PHE A 86 -7.83 4.11 -0.07
CA PHE A 86 -8.44 4.17 -1.40
C PHE A 86 -9.51 5.25 -1.39
N ALA A 87 -9.20 6.41 -1.95
CA ALA A 87 -9.97 7.63 -1.76
C ALA A 87 -10.67 8.04 -3.05
N ASN A 88 -11.96 8.31 -2.97
CA ASN A 88 -12.80 8.80 -4.05
C ASN A 88 -12.40 10.24 -4.40
N ALA A 89 -11.99 10.44 -5.64
CA ALA A 89 -11.59 11.70 -6.24
C ALA A 89 -12.49 12.10 -7.42
N LYS A 90 -13.68 11.50 -7.56
CA LYS A 90 -14.62 11.75 -8.68
C LYS A 90 -15.07 13.19 -8.79
N HIS A 91 -15.04 13.94 -7.70
CA HIS A 91 -15.33 15.37 -7.70
C HIS A 91 -14.24 16.22 -8.38
N LEU A 92 -13.01 15.68 -8.52
CA LEU A 92 -11.89 16.32 -9.22
C LEU A 92 -11.81 15.88 -10.69
N SER A 93 -11.97 14.58 -10.95
CA SER A 93 -11.93 14.00 -12.29
C SER A 93 -12.59 12.62 -12.30
N PRO A 94 -13.36 12.26 -13.35
CA PRO A 94 -13.79 10.89 -13.57
C PRO A 94 -12.68 9.98 -14.11
N ASN A 95 -11.58 10.54 -14.65
CA ASN A 95 -10.41 9.78 -15.11
C ASN A 95 -9.30 9.86 -14.04
N SER A 96 -9.11 8.75 -13.32
CA SER A 96 -8.13 8.62 -12.24
C SER A 96 -6.70 8.57 -12.74
N TYR A 97 -6.46 8.07 -13.97
CA TYR A 97 -5.13 8.01 -14.58
C TYR A 97 -4.60 9.42 -14.86
N ASP A 98 -5.37 10.22 -15.59
CA ASP A 98 -4.99 11.60 -15.93
C ASP A 98 -4.84 12.44 -14.65
N LEU A 99 -5.74 12.25 -13.68
CA LEU A 99 -5.64 12.95 -12.40
C LEU A 99 -4.37 12.58 -11.62
N ALA A 100 -3.97 11.31 -11.62
CA ALA A 100 -2.75 10.87 -10.94
C ALA A 100 -1.50 11.50 -11.58
N PHE A 101 -1.44 11.57 -12.92
CA PHE A 101 -0.36 12.23 -13.64
C PHE A 101 -0.35 13.75 -13.43
N GLU A 102 -1.53 14.39 -13.39
CA GLU A 102 -1.63 15.82 -13.11
C GLU A 102 -1.14 16.16 -11.70
N ILE A 103 -1.51 15.35 -10.69
CA ILE A 103 -1.00 15.49 -9.31
C ILE A 103 0.52 15.29 -9.29
N LEU A 104 1.06 14.33 -10.04
CA LEU A 104 2.49 14.11 -10.12
C LEU A 104 3.21 15.32 -10.73
N GLU A 105 2.69 15.87 -11.84
CA GLU A 105 3.30 17.00 -12.54
C GLU A 105 3.24 18.29 -11.71
N LYS A 106 2.06 18.62 -11.18
CA LYS A 106 1.80 19.91 -10.53
C LYS A 106 2.13 19.92 -9.04
N ALA A 107 1.88 18.81 -8.34
CA ALA A 107 2.12 18.70 -6.89
C ALA A 107 3.41 17.92 -6.56
N HIS A 108 4.04 17.27 -7.54
CA HIS A 108 5.22 16.42 -7.31
C HIS A 108 4.96 15.30 -6.28
N VAL A 109 3.76 14.71 -6.34
CA VAL A 109 3.35 13.60 -5.47
C VAL A 109 2.87 12.42 -6.31
N GLY A 110 3.49 11.25 -6.10
CA GLY A 110 3.05 10.00 -6.73
C GLY A 110 1.88 9.36 -5.99
N VAL A 111 0.75 9.22 -6.67
CA VAL A 111 -0.42 8.44 -6.24
C VAL A 111 -0.70 7.36 -7.28
N ALA A 112 -1.32 6.24 -6.89
CA ALA A 112 -1.71 5.22 -7.86
C ALA A 112 -3.15 5.45 -8.33
N PRO A 113 -3.40 5.46 -9.66
CA PRO A 113 -4.73 5.66 -10.19
C PRO A 113 -5.62 4.46 -9.88
N GLY A 114 -6.90 4.71 -9.65
CA GLY A 114 -7.86 3.69 -9.26
C GLY A 114 -8.12 2.65 -10.35
N ILE A 115 -8.01 3.04 -11.63
CA ILE A 115 -8.18 2.15 -12.77
C ILE A 115 -7.18 0.98 -12.80
N ASP A 116 -6.00 1.12 -12.21
CA ASP A 116 -5.02 0.03 -12.07
C ASP A 116 -5.54 -1.13 -11.19
N PHE A 117 -6.62 -0.90 -10.43
CA PHE A 117 -7.28 -1.89 -9.57
C PHE A 117 -8.59 -2.43 -10.18
N GLY A 118 -8.85 -2.15 -11.46
CA GLY A 118 -10.03 -2.56 -12.21
C GLY A 118 -11.06 -1.44 -12.39
N GLU A 119 -12.04 -1.66 -13.27
CA GLU A 119 -13.02 -0.65 -13.69
C GLU A 119 -13.81 -0.02 -12.52
N ASN A 120 -14.10 -0.80 -11.48
CA ASN A 120 -14.78 -0.31 -10.27
C ASN A 120 -13.93 0.65 -9.43
N GLY A 121 -12.63 0.74 -9.70
CA GLY A 121 -11.71 1.70 -9.10
C GLY A 121 -11.69 3.05 -9.81
N GLU A 122 -12.34 3.21 -10.96
CA GLU A 122 -12.28 4.47 -11.72
C GLU A 122 -12.82 5.66 -10.91
N GLY A 123 -12.10 6.78 -10.99
CA GLY A 123 -12.32 7.98 -10.20
C GLY A 123 -11.84 7.90 -8.73
N PHE A 124 -11.15 6.83 -8.34
CA PHE A 124 -10.46 6.72 -7.04
C PHE A 124 -8.94 6.87 -7.22
N LEU A 125 -8.25 7.19 -6.12
CA LEU A 125 -6.80 7.21 -6.02
C LEU A 125 -6.37 6.38 -4.81
N ARG A 126 -5.30 5.60 -4.95
CA ARG A 126 -4.69 4.87 -3.83
C ARG A 126 -3.48 5.62 -3.29
N PHE A 127 -3.58 6.02 -2.03
CA PHE A 127 -2.49 6.61 -1.25
C PHE A 127 -1.80 5.54 -0.41
N SER A 128 -0.47 5.49 -0.42
CA SER A 128 0.33 4.64 0.47
C SER A 128 0.87 5.46 1.63
N TYR A 129 0.69 4.99 2.86
CA TYR A 129 1.32 5.58 4.05
C TYR A 129 2.52 4.78 4.55
N ALA A 130 3.12 3.97 3.67
CA ALA A 130 4.39 3.31 3.90
C ALA A 130 5.60 4.23 3.67
N ASN A 131 5.57 5.43 4.26
CA ASN A 131 6.62 6.45 4.17
C ASN A 131 6.80 7.17 5.53
N SER A 132 7.80 8.02 5.70
CA SER A 132 7.95 8.83 6.92
C SER A 132 6.75 9.75 7.13
N MET A 133 6.45 10.08 8.39
CA MET A 133 5.36 11.03 8.70
C MET A 133 5.65 12.40 8.08
N GLU A 134 6.91 12.81 8.03
CA GLU A 134 7.36 14.05 7.38
C GLU A 134 7.00 14.07 5.89
N ASN A 135 7.34 13.01 5.14
CA ASN A 135 7.00 12.92 3.72
C ASN A 135 5.49 12.87 3.47
N ILE A 136 4.74 12.22 4.37
CA ILE A 136 3.26 12.19 4.28
C ILE A 136 2.69 13.60 4.46
N LYS A 137 3.16 14.34 5.47
CA LYS A 137 2.77 15.73 5.72
C LYS A 137 3.09 16.63 4.53
N GLU A 138 4.32 16.54 4.03
CA GLU A 138 4.76 17.36 2.90
C GLU A 138 3.98 17.02 1.62
N GLY A 139 3.75 15.74 1.33
CA GLY A 139 2.96 15.32 0.17
C GLY A 139 1.52 15.85 0.23
N LEU A 140 0.86 15.77 1.40
CA LEU A 140 -0.49 16.31 1.57
C LEU A 140 -0.53 17.83 1.46
N ARG A 141 0.47 18.54 1.99
CA ARG A 141 0.58 20.00 1.84
C ARG A 141 0.72 20.42 0.37
N ARG A 142 1.48 19.67 -0.43
CA ARG A 142 1.61 19.93 -1.87
C ARG A 142 0.31 19.68 -2.61
N ILE A 143 -0.40 18.60 -2.27
CA ILE A 143 -1.73 18.32 -2.83
C ILE A 143 -2.71 19.43 -2.46
N GLU A 144 -2.74 19.88 -1.20
CA GLU A 144 -3.56 21.01 -0.76
C GLU A 144 -3.28 22.27 -1.58
N THR A 145 -2.02 22.62 -1.77
CA THR A 145 -1.60 23.79 -2.56
C THR A 145 -2.07 23.66 -4.01
N TYR A 146 -1.91 22.48 -4.60
CA TYR A 146 -2.38 22.18 -5.95
C TYR A 146 -3.91 22.31 -6.08
N LEU A 147 -4.67 21.77 -5.12
CA LEU A 147 -6.13 21.84 -5.13
C LEU A 147 -6.65 23.28 -4.98
N GLN A 148 -5.95 24.13 -4.21
CA GLN A 148 -6.29 25.54 -4.07
C GLN A 148 -6.00 26.36 -5.34
N ALA A 149 -5.07 25.91 -6.18
CA ALA A 149 -4.68 26.57 -7.42
C ALA A 149 -5.40 26.06 -8.67
N ARG A 150 -6.25 25.03 -8.53
CA ARG A 150 -7.03 24.41 -9.61
C ARG A 150 -8.38 25.10 -9.77
#